data_AF-A0A972B697-F1
#
_entry.id   AF-A0A972B697-F1
#
_cell.length_a   1.000
_cell.length_b   1.000
_cell.length_c   1.000
_cell.angle_alpha   90.00
_cell.angle_beta   90.00
_cell.angle_gamma   90.00
#
_symmetry.space_group_name_H-M   'P 1'
#
loop_
_entity.id
_entity.type
_entity.pdbx_description
1 polymer ?
#
loop_
_entity_poly.entity_id
_entity_poly.type
_entity_poly.pdbx_seq_one_letter_code
_entity_poly.pdbx_strand_id
1 'polypeptide(L)'
;PYTLTIRNNIISNTKSNALVGDGEERGYGIYYELGDKHNFIVDYNCFYNNNGADFKSFEPLSATGNLFGQNPCFADAASHDYHLMSEYGRWDGTKYVKDSVTSPCIDAGDPNSDYSNEPMENGGRINIGRYGNTSEASLSIRRVAAPEANPEPGVYEEIQKVSLSCATEGAVIRYTTDGSDPNAKSSIYKKPISISPLKTVIKARAYKDGMEPSAIVTFEYKIDPTVRIPELTERLRELYERAENQPSGKQQALYQILLNIVKTFENFLNTLENIMK
;
A
#
# COMPACT_ATOMS: atom_id res chain seq x y z
N PRO A 1 20.97 -24.65 -1.53
CA PRO A 1 21.64 -23.34 -1.33
C PRO A 1 20.89 -22.58 -0.23
N TYR A 2 21.61 -22.00 0.74
CA TYR A 2 20.96 -21.11 1.71
C TYR A 2 20.70 -19.74 1.07
N THR A 3 19.68 -19.04 1.56
CA THR A 3 19.40 -17.66 1.18
C THR A 3 19.86 -16.75 2.30
N LEU A 4 20.77 -15.82 1.99
CA LEU A 4 21.17 -14.74 2.88
C LEU A 4 20.33 -13.51 2.56
N THR A 5 19.76 -12.90 3.60
CA THR A 5 18.94 -11.70 3.47
C THR A 5 19.58 -10.56 4.25
N ILE A 6 19.89 -9.47 3.56
CA ILE A 6 20.48 -8.25 4.11
C ILE A 6 19.47 -7.13 3.88
N ARG A 7 18.90 -6.57 4.96
CA ARG A 7 17.89 -5.50 4.90
C ARG A 7 18.04 -4.48 6.01
N ASN A 8 17.60 -3.25 5.72
CA ASN A 8 17.55 -2.12 6.65
C ASN A 8 18.93 -1.70 7.19
N ASN A 9 20.00 -2.00 6.46
CA ASN A 9 21.36 -1.62 6.86
C ASN A 9 21.79 -0.31 6.20
N ILE A 10 22.68 0.42 6.86
CA ILE A 10 23.49 1.45 6.23
C ILE A 10 24.92 0.92 6.15
N ILE A 11 25.41 0.71 4.93
CA ILE A 11 26.73 0.18 4.63
C ILE A 11 27.48 1.28 3.90
N SER A 12 28.32 2.00 4.64
CA SER A 12 28.95 3.21 4.12
C SER A 12 30.39 3.39 4.54
N ASN A 13 31.12 4.19 3.76
CA ASN A 13 32.48 4.62 4.07
C ASN A 13 33.46 3.46 4.29
N THR A 14 33.24 2.32 3.62
CA THR A 14 34.21 1.21 3.65
C THR A 14 35.52 1.67 3.02
N LYS A 15 36.64 1.33 3.66
CA LYS A 15 37.98 1.73 3.22
C LYS A 15 38.74 0.54 2.66
N SER A 16 39.57 0.79 1.65
CA SER A 16 40.59 -0.18 1.27
C SER A 16 41.62 -0.30 2.39
N ASN A 17 41.99 -1.53 2.73
CA ASN A 17 43.17 -1.74 3.56
C ASN A 17 44.40 -1.60 2.64
N ALA A 18 45.12 -0.48 2.76
CA ALA A 18 46.24 -0.10 1.91
C ALA A 18 47.48 -1.04 1.96
N LEU A 19 47.37 -2.21 2.58
CA LEU A 19 48.50 -3.09 2.91
C LEU A 19 48.71 -4.27 1.95
N VAL A 20 47.94 -4.40 0.86
CA VAL A 20 48.21 -5.49 -0.10
C VAL A 20 48.53 -4.89 -1.45
N GLY A 21 49.81 -4.99 -1.80
CA GLY A 21 50.38 -4.52 -3.07
C GLY A 21 50.00 -5.38 -4.27
N ASP A 22 48.76 -5.90 -4.30
CA ASP A 22 48.20 -6.68 -5.40
C ASP A 22 47.43 -5.81 -6.42
N GLY A 23 47.15 -4.55 -6.09
CA GLY A 23 46.42 -3.62 -6.95
C GLY A 23 44.91 -3.87 -6.98
N GLU A 24 44.36 -4.72 -6.10
CA GLU A 24 42.91 -4.91 -6.00
C GLU A 24 42.26 -3.79 -5.18
N GLU A 25 41.16 -3.24 -5.70
CA GLU A 25 40.31 -2.34 -4.92
C GLU A 25 39.65 -3.13 -3.78
N ARG A 26 39.90 -2.69 -2.54
CA ARG A 26 39.30 -3.26 -1.32
C ARG A 26 38.35 -2.25 -0.68
N GLY A 27 37.59 -2.72 0.30
CA GLY A 27 36.54 -1.93 0.94
C GLY A 27 35.21 -2.06 0.20
N TYR A 28 34.79 -3.30 -0.08
CA TYR A 28 33.44 -3.58 -0.56
C TYR A 28 32.42 -3.40 0.57
N GLY A 29 31.19 -3.02 0.22
CA GLY A 29 30.09 -2.99 1.19
C GLY A 29 29.77 -4.39 1.69
N ILE A 30 29.43 -5.30 0.78
CA ILE A 30 29.20 -6.73 1.06
C ILE A 30 30.13 -7.57 0.19
N TYR A 31 30.93 -8.43 0.81
CA TYR A 31 31.81 -9.37 0.12
C TYR A 31 31.53 -10.78 0.58
N TYR A 32 31.33 -11.69 -0.39
CA TYR A 32 31.14 -13.11 -0.09
C TYR A 32 31.80 -13.99 -1.15
N GLU A 33 32.86 -14.71 -0.76
CA GLU A 33 33.68 -15.52 -1.67
C GLU A 33 32.94 -16.70 -2.32
N LEU A 34 31.94 -17.26 -1.63
CA LEU A 34 31.15 -18.40 -2.10
C LEU A 34 29.82 -17.97 -2.71
N GLY A 35 29.80 -16.82 -3.40
CA GLY A 35 28.59 -16.21 -3.94
C GLY A 35 27.83 -17.08 -4.93
N ASP A 36 28.53 -18.00 -5.60
CA ASP A 36 27.94 -19.00 -6.50
C ASP A 36 27.27 -20.18 -5.77
N LYS A 37 27.47 -20.31 -4.45
CA LYS A 37 26.91 -21.40 -3.63
C LYS A 37 25.61 -21.04 -2.92
N HIS A 38 25.26 -19.76 -2.82
CA HIS A 38 24.13 -19.26 -2.04
C HIS A 38 23.33 -18.20 -2.80
N ASN A 39 22.11 -17.98 -2.33
CA ASN A 39 21.23 -16.95 -2.86
C ASN A 39 21.33 -15.70 -1.98
N PHE A 40 21.22 -14.52 -2.60
CA PHE A 40 21.28 -13.25 -1.89
C PHE A 40 20.03 -12.43 -2.15
N ILE A 41 19.44 -11.91 -1.09
CA ILE A 41 18.41 -10.89 -1.14
C ILE A 41 18.95 -9.66 -0.40
N VAL A 42 19.15 -8.56 -1.12
CA VAL A 42 19.77 -7.35 -0.60
C VAL A 42 18.78 -6.21 -0.81
N ASP A 43 17.76 -6.09 0.03
CA ASP A 43 16.70 -5.09 -0.15
C ASP A 43 16.78 -3.98 0.90
N TYR A 44 16.33 -2.77 0.56
CA TYR A 44 16.12 -1.69 1.53
C TYR A 44 17.35 -1.35 2.39
N ASN A 45 18.54 -1.34 1.80
CA ASN A 45 19.77 -0.87 2.44
C ASN A 45 20.21 0.47 1.85
N CYS A 46 21.00 1.23 2.58
CA CYS A 46 21.73 2.38 2.05
C CYS A 46 23.18 1.99 1.82
N PHE A 47 23.66 2.21 0.60
CA PHE A 47 25.06 2.04 0.24
C PHE A 47 25.65 3.39 -0.14
N TYR A 48 26.69 3.82 0.57
CA TYR A 48 27.25 5.16 0.38
C TYR A 48 28.76 5.21 0.56
N ASN A 49 29.45 5.76 -0.43
CA ASN A 49 30.89 6.05 -0.35
C ASN A 49 31.74 4.82 0.03
N ASN A 50 31.40 3.66 -0.52
CA ASN A 50 32.17 2.44 -0.34
C ASN A 50 33.36 2.45 -1.33
N ASN A 51 34.59 2.25 -0.84
CA ASN A 51 35.79 2.44 -1.67
C ASN A 51 35.91 1.46 -2.85
N GLY A 52 35.47 0.22 -2.65
CA GLY A 52 35.36 -0.76 -3.73
C GLY A 52 34.01 -0.63 -4.44
N ALA A 53 33.23 -1.70 -4.41
CA ALA A 53 31.84 -1.72 -4.85
C ALA A 53 30.88 -1.99 -3.68
N ASP A 54 29.59 -1.74 -3.88
CA ASP A 54 28.57 -1.99 -2.85
C ASP A 54 28.43 -3.49 -2.54
N PHE A 55 28.63 -4.34 -3.54
CA PHE A 55 28.74 -5.79 -3.36
C PHE A 55 29.72 -6.41 -4.36
N LYS A 56 30.30 -7.56 -3.99
CA LYS A 56 31.30 -8.28 -4.78
C LYS A 56 31.17 -9.80 -4.64
N SER A 57 31.42 -10.49 -5.75
CA SER A 57 31.45 -11.96 -5.89
C SER A 57 30.10 -12.68 -5.87
N PHE A 58 28.98 -11.94 -5.94
CA PHE A 58 27.64 -12.50 -6.09
C PHE A 58 26.73 -11.49 -6.80
N GLU A 59 25.62 -11.99 -7.37
CA GLU A 59 24.53 -11.17 -7.90
C GLU A 59 23.28 -11.34 -7.01
N PRO A 60 22.70 -10.26 -6.46
CA PRO A 60 21.47 -10.37 -5.69
C PRO A 60 20.30 -10.88 -6.55
N LEU A 61 19.52 -11.82 -6.01
CA LEU A 61 18.22 -12.19 -6.58
C LEU A 61 17.20 -11.04 -6.49
N SER A 62 17.38 -10.16 -5.50
CA SER A 62 16.58 -8.96 -5.31
C SER A 62 17.46 -7.86 -4.74
N ALA A 63 17.25 -6.64 -5.25
CA ALA A 63 17.93 -5.41 -4.87
C ALA A 63 16.93 -4.26 -4.62
N THR A 64 15.71 -4.60 -4.23
CA THR A 64 14.58 -3.66 -4.20
C THR A 64 14.75 -2.62 -3.10
N GLY A 65 14.45 -1.37 -3.41
CA GLY A 65 14.40 -0.30 -2.41
C GLY A 65 15.75 0.11 -1.82
N ASN A 66 16.88 -0.39 -2.35
CA ASN A 66 18.19 0.09 -1.93
C ASN A 66 18.43 1.55 -2.35
N LEU A 67 19.09 2.30 -1.48
CA LEU A 67 19.55 3.67 -1.70
C LEU A 67 21.03 3.65 -2.09
N PHE A 68 21.32 3.58 -3.38
CA PHE A 68 22.68 3.60 -3.91
C PHE A 68 23.20 5.03 -4.07
N GLY A 69 24.38 5.31 -3.52
CA GLY A 69 25.06 6.60 -3.62
C GLY A 69 24.41 7.73 -2.82
N GLN A 70 23.38 7.44 -2.04
CA GLN A 70 22.68 8.43 -1.22
C GLN A 70 23.37 8.57 0.13
N ASN A 71 23.79 9.80 0.49
CA ASN A 71 24.40 10.05 1.78
C ASN A 71 23.38 9.76 2.90
N PRO A 72 23.72 8.92 3.90
CA PRO A 72 22.83 8.66 5.03
C PRO A 72 22.61 9.87 5.94
N CYS A 73 23.38 10.95 5.79
CA CYS A 73 23.25 12.18 6.56
C CYS A 73 23.26 11.91 8.08
N PHE A 74 24.31 11.24 8.57
CA PHE A 74 24.54 11.10 10.01
C PHE A 74 24.83 12.46 10.65
N ALA A 75 24.36 12.65 11.88
CA ALA A 75 24.57 13.87 12.64
C ALA A 75 26.04 14.22 12.88
N ASP A 76 26.80 13.26 13.41
CA ASP A 76 28.24 13.38 13.61
C ASP A 76 28.89 11.99 13.68
N ALA A 77 29.11 11.39 12.50
CA ALA A 77 29.74 10.09 12.39
C ALA A 77 31.18 10.05 12.95
N ALA A 78 31.88 11.19 13.03
CA ALA A 78 33.22 11.26 13.59
C ALA A 78 33.22 11.10 15.11
N SER A 79 32.15 11.56 15.76
CA SER A 79 31.90 11.39 17.19
C SER A 79 31.07 10.14 17.52
N HIS A 80 30.81 9.26 16.54
CA HIS A 80 29.94 8.08 16.64
C HIS A 80 28.45 8.39 16.88
N ASP A 81 28.00 9.60 16.54
CA ASP A 81 26.57 9.92 16.47
C ASP A 81 26.02 9.57 15.07
N TYR A 82 25.49 8.36 14.97
CA TYR A 82 24.88 7.81 13.76
C TYR A 82 23.37 8.06 13.68
N HIS A 83 22.81 8.95 14.50
CA HIS A 83 21.41 9.35 14.30
C HIS A 83 21.29 10.05 12.94
N LEU A 84 20.16 9.81 12.27
CA LEU A 84 19.88 10.37 10.96
C LEU A 84 19.43 11.83 11.13
N MET A 85 20.04 12.75 10.40
CA MET A 85 19.59 14.14 10.43
C MET A 85 18.14 14.25 9.97
N SER A 86 17.36 15.11 10.65
CA SER A 86 15.95 15.33 10.35
C SER A 86 15.53 16.76 10.58
N GLU A 87 14.87 17.38 9.60
CA GLU A 87 14.23 18.69 9.75
C GLU A 87 13.01 18.64 10.71
N TYR A 88 12.55 17.44 11.07
CA TYR A 88 11.39 17.20 11.93
C TYR A 88 11.80 16.86 13.36
N GLY A 89 12.91 16.16 13.53
CA GLY A 89 13.49 15.90 14.83
C GLY A 89 14.46 14.74 14.81
N ARG A 90 15.67 14.95 15.30
CA ARG A 90 16.67 13.93 15.56
C ARG A 90 16.97 13.89 17.05
N TRP A 91 17.13 12.71 17.62
CA TRP A 91 17.54 12.56 19.01
C TRP A 91 19.01 13.00 19.20
N ASP A 92 19.26 13.93 20.14
CA ASP A 92 20.61 14.40 20.49
C ASP A 92 21.19 13.73 21.76
N GLY A 93 20.51 12.69 22.26
CA GLY A 93 20.81 12.05 23.54
C GLY A 93 19.98 12.58 24.72
N THR A 94 19.31 13.73 24.57
CA THR A 94 18.46 14.33 25.61
C THR A 94 17.07 14.71 25.10
N LYS A 95 16.96 15.20 23.86
CA LYS A 95 15.72 15.67 23.24
C LYS A 95 15.77 15.56 21.72
N TYR A 96 14.64 15.80 21.07
CA TYR A 96 14.58 15.96 19.62
C TYR A 96 14.99 17.39 19.21
N VAL A 97 15.94 17.48 18.30
CA VAL A 97 16.42 18.73 17.68
C VAL A 97 16.18 18.71 16.18
N LYS A 98 15.93 19.87 15.57
CA LYS A 98 15.74 19.97 14.12
C LYS A 98 17.08 20.25 13.44
N ASP A 99 17.38 19.49 12.41
CA ASP A 99 18.51 19.71 11.52
C ASP A 99 18.09 20.52 10.29
N SER A 100 19.06 20.85 9.43
CA SER A 100 18.84 21.55 8.16
C SER A 100 18.59 20.62 6.98
N VAL A 101 18.58 19.31 7.20
CA VAL A 101 18.43 18.29 6.17
C VAL A 101 17.70 17.09 6.74
N THR A 102 16.85 16.47 5.93
CA THR A 102 16.22 15.19 6.24
C THR A 102 16.96 14.07 5.51
N SER A 103 17.46 13.10 6.27
CA SER A 103 18.15 11.93 5.72
C SER A 103 17.24 11.13 4.79
N PRO A 104 17.74 10.65 3.63
CA PRO A 104 16.97 9.76 2.76
C PRO A 104 16.76 8.36 3.39
N CYS A 105 17.44 8.06 4.50
CA CYS A 105 17.31 6.81 5.24
C CYS A 105 16.11 6.80 6.20
N ILE A 106 15.45 7.95 6.40
CA ILE A 106 14.24 8.04 7.22
C ILE A 106 13.05 7.46 6.42
N ASP A 107 12.22 6.63 7.07
CA ASP A 107 11.08 5.92 6.49
C ASP A 107 11.43 5.06 5.25
N ALA A 108 12.67 4.57 5.16
CA ALA A 108 13.21 3.93 3.95
C ALA A 108 13.30 2.40 4.00
N GLY A 109 13.07 1.78 5.16
CA GLY A 109 13.29 0.34 5.35
C GLY A 109 12.23 -0.55 4.73
N ASP A 110 12.38 -1.86 4.82
CA ASP A 110 11.41 -2.82 4.27
C ASP A 110 9.99 -2.51 4.81
N PRO A 111 8.97 -2.30 3.93
CA PRO A 111 7.59 -2.02 4.34
C PRO A 111 6.98 -3.07 5.28
N ASN A 112 7.54 -4.28 5.33
CA ASN A 112 7.09 -5.35 6.23
C ASN A 112 7.83 -5.38 7.57
N SER A 113 8.84 -4.54 7.74
CA SER A 113 9.57 -4.45 9.01
C SER A 113 8.75 -3.70 10.04
N ASP A 114 8.85 -4.18 11.28
CA ASP A 114 8.29 -3.50 12.43
C ASP A 114 8.96 -2.13 12.63
N TYR A 115 8.14 -1.14 12.98
CA TYR A 115 8.54 0.23 13.30
C TYR A 115 7.84 0.73 14.58
N SER A 116 7.17 -0.16 15.30
CA SER A 116 6.32 0.19 16.45
C SER A 116 7.07 0.83 17.62
N ASN A 117 8.39 0.65 17.70
CA ASN A 117 9.22 1.29 18.71
C ASN A 117 9.73 2.67 18.29
N GLU A 118 9.53 3.09 17.04
CA GLU A 118 9.89 4.44 16.61
C GLU A 118 8.92 5.49 17.17
N PRO A 119 9.42 6.63 17.65
CA PRO A 119 8.59 7.73 18.13
C PRO A 119 7.68 8.27 17.02
N MET A 120 6.46 8.71 17.38
CA MET A 120 5.65 9.50 16.48
C MET A 120 6.32 10.88 16.29
N GLU A 121 6.54 11.40 15.10
CA GLU A 121 6.04 11.01 13.77
C GLU A 121 7.06 10.13 13.02
N ASN A 122 6.70 8.90 12.65
CA ASN A 122 7.61 7.88 12.05
C ASN A 122 7.20 7.43 10.63
N GLY A 123 6.37 8.23 9.95
CA GLY A 123 5.96 7.99 8.56
C GLY A 123 5.23 6.68 8.25
N GLY A 124 4.97 5.82 9.25
CA GLY A 124 4.44 4.47 9.07
C GLY A 124 5.43 3.48 8.46
N ARG A 125 6.74 3.72 8.54
CA ARG A 125 7.77 2.85 7.95
C ARG A 125 9.08 3.00 8.71
N ILE A 126 9.78 1.88 8.95
CA ILE A 126 11.03 1.89 9.72
C ILE A 126 12.10 2.76 9.04
N ASN A 127 12.87 3.51 9.84
CA ASN A 127 14.14 4.10 9.42
C ASN A 127 15.18 2.99 9.17
N ILE A 128 16.06 3.15 8.18
CA ILE A 128 17.18 2.20 8.01
C ILE A 128 18.38 2.61 8.88
N GLY A 129 19.15 1.61 9.32
CA GLY A 129 20.35 1.82 10.13
C GLY A 129 20.15 1.63 11.63
N ARG A 130 21.18 2.02 12.40
CA ARG A 130 21.37 1.63 13.82
C ARG A 130 20.17 1.92 14.73
N TYR A 131 19.48 3.04 14.50
CA TYR A 131 18.40 3.51 15.36
C TYR A 131 17.00 3.22 14.82
N GLY A 132 16.89 2.55 13.67
CA GLY A 132 15.60 2.11 13.14
C GLY A 132 14.88 1.15 14.09
N ASN A 133 13.57 1.32 14.24
CA ASN A 133 12.74 0.62 15.23
C ASN A 133 13.25 0.73 16.68
N THR A 134 13.73 1.91 17.06
CA THR A 134 14.09 2.24 18.45
C THR A 134 13.41 3.52 18.91
N SER A 135 13.33 3.75 20.23
CA SER A 135 12.79 4.99 20.79
C SER A 135 13.62 6.23 20.47
N GLU A 136 14.81 6.08 19.87
CA GLU A 136 15.72 7.16 19.49
C GLU A 136 15.72 7.39 17.97
N ALA A 137 14.90 6.65 17.21
CA ALA A 137 14.72 6.88 15.78
C ALA A 137 14.39 8.34 15.49
N SER A 138 14.93 8.84 14.38
CA SER A 138 14.70 10.22 13.95
C SER A 138 13.29 10.34 13.38
N LEU A 139 12.64 11.45 13.70
CA LEU A 139 11.28 11.75 13.28
C LEU A 139 11.25 12.07 11.79
N SER A 140 10.10 11.81 11.17
CA SER A 140 9.80 12.19 9.81
C SER A 140 8.67 13.22 9.75
N ILE A 141 8.32 13.65 8.54
CA ILE A 141 7.21 14.57 8.35
C ILE A 141 5.87 13.91 8.69
N ARG A 142 5.01 14.61 9.42
CA ARG A 142 3.61 14.22 9.57
C ARG A 142 2.93 14.06 8.22
N ARG A 143 2.53 12.84 7.89
CA ARG A 143 1.69 12.55 6.73
C ARG A 143 0.23 12.52 7.11
N VAL A 144 -0.63 13.07 6.24
CA VAL A 144 -2.08 12.96 6.38
C VAL A 144 -2.51 11.50 6.21
N ALA A 145 -3.36 11.01 7.09
CA ALA A 145 -3.95 9.67 6.99
C ALA A 145 -4.67 9.51 5.63
N ALA A 146 -4.54 8.34 5.01
CA ALA A 146 -5.24 8.07 3.76
C ALA A 146 -6.76 8.16 3.94
N PRO A 147 -7.51 8.62 2.91
CA PRO A 147 -8.94 8.51 2.93
C PRO A 147 -9.41 7.06 3.09
N GLU A 148 -10.53 6.88 3.77
CA GLU A 148 -11.26 5.62 3.86
C GLU A 148 -12.64 5.79 3.22
N ALA A 149 -13.17 4.73 2.63
CA ALA A 149 -14.47 4.72 1.97
C ALA A 149 -15.47 3.82 2.68
N ASN A 150 -16.71 4.30 2.81
CA ASN A 150 -17.84 3.53 3.34
C ASN A 150 -19.07 3.71 2.41
N PRO A 151 -19.63 2.64 1.83
CA PRO A 151 -19.26 1.23 2.03
C PRO A 151 -17.88 0.90 1.43
N GLU A 152 -17.27 -0.20 1.90
CA GLU A 152 -15.97 -0.67 1.39
C GLU A 152 -16.02 -0.95 -0.13
N PRO A 153 -14.89 -0.90 -0.85
CA PRO A 153 -14.85 -1.27 -2.27
C PRO A 153 -15.38 -2.68 -2.52
N GLY A 154 -16.17 -2.88 -3.57
CA GLY A 154 -16.75 -4.19 -3.84
C GLY A 154 -17.85 -4.21 -4.91
N VAL A 155 -18.50 -5.37 -4.98
CA VAL A 155 -19.63 -5.62 -5.87
C VAL A 155 -20.93 -5.47 -5.08
N TYR A 156 -21.86 -4.66 -5.59
CA TYR A 156 -23.14 -4.36 -4.96
C TYR A 156 -24.30 -4.62 -5.91
N GLU A 157 -25.43 -5.04 -5.37
CA GLU A 157 -26.66 -5.30 -6.14
C GLU A 157 -27.38 -4.01 -6.54
N GLU A 158 -27.27 -2.98 -5.70
CA GLU A 158 -27.97 -1.72 -5.81
C GLU A 158 -26.99 -0.54 -5.79
N ILE A 159 -27.42 0.60 -6.33
CA ILE A 159 -26.65 1.85 -6.34
C ILE A 159 -26.17 2.18 -4.92
N GLN A 160 -24.87 2.45 -4.80
CA GLN A 160 -24.26 2.85 -3.53
C GLN A 160 -24.03 4.36 -3.46
N LYS A 161 -24.03 4.88 -2.23
CA LYS A 161 -23.57 6.23 -1.90
C LYS A 161 -22.32 6.11 -1.04
N VAL A 162 -21.16 6.37 -1.65
CA VAL A 162 -19.87 6.24 -0.98
C VAL A 162 -19.54 7.51 -0.22
N SER A 163 -19.34 7.36 1.08
CA SER A 163 -18.83 8.40 1.96
C SER A 163 -17.33 8.24 2.13
N LEU A 164 -16.60 9.35 2.06
CA LEU A 164 -15.15 9.37 2.30
C LEU A 164 -14.87 10.04 3.64
N SER A 165 -13.92 9.49 4.40
CA SER A 165 -13.47 10.05 5.67
C SER A 165 -11.95 9.98 5.78
N CYS A 166 -11.37 10.72 6.72
CA CYS A 166 -9.93 10.73 6.98
C CYS A 166 -9.72 10.87 8.49
N ALA A 167 -8.87 10.01 9.06
CA ALA A 167 -8.56 10.05 10.49
C ALA A 167 -7.79 11.30 10.92
N THR A 168 -7.14 12.01 9.98
CA THR A 168 -6.49 13.29 10.29
C THR A 168 -7.53 14.40 10.37
N GLU A 169 -7.84 14.83 11.59
CA GLU A 169 -8.78 15.91 11.86
C GLU A 169 -8.44 17.18 11.07
N GLY A 170 -9.45 17.76 10.43
CA GLY A 170 -9.32 18.97 9.60
C GLY A 170 -8.67 18.76 8.23
N ALA A 171 -8.37 17.52 7.82
CA ALA A 171 -7.88 17.23 6.48
C ALA A 171 -8.96 17.44 5.41
N VAL A 172 -8.54 17.96 4.26
CA VAL A 172 -9.37 18.14 3.06
C VAL A 172 -9.14 16.96 2.11
N ILE A 173 -10.20 16.18 1.86
CA ILE A 173 -10.15 15.07 0.90
C ILE A 173 -10.47 15.61 -0.50
N ARG A 174 -9.65 15.26 -1.49
CA ARG A 174 -9.92 15.46 -2.91
C ARG A 174 -10.03 14.11 -3.61
N TYR A 175 -10.86 14.05 -4.65
CA TYR A 175 -11.12 12.81 -5.35
C TYR A 175 -11.37 13.01 -6.84
N THR A 176 -11.30 11.91 -7.58
CA THR A 176 -11.58 11.77 -9.01
C THR A 176 -12.37 10.48 -9.24
N THR A 177 -13.20 10.46 -10.28
CA THR A 177 -14.01 9.29 -10.67
C THR A 177 -13.73 8.81 -12.10
N ASP A 178 -12.78 9.45 -12.77
CA ASP A 178 -12.36 9.19 -14.15
C ASP A 178 -11.09 8.31 -14.24
N GLY A 179 -10.60 7.84 -13.09
CA GLY A 179 -9.38 7.03 -12.98
C GLY A 179 -8.07 7.83 -12.89
N SER A 180 -8.11 9.15 -13.07
CA SER A 180 -6.93 10.02 -12.90
C SER A 180 -6.53 10.15 -11.43
N ASP A 181 -5.27 10.46 -11.16
CA ASP A 181 -4.80 10.71 -9.79
C ASP A 181 -5.29 12.08 -9.26
N PRO A 182 -5.85 12.14 -8.04
CA PRO A 182 -6.31 13.39 -7.47
C PRO A 182 -5.13 14.33 -7.20
N ASN A 183 -5.32 15.59 -7.57
CA ASN A 183 -4.36 16.67 -7.37
C ASN A 183 -5.05 17.91 -6.77
N ALA A 184 -4.31 19.01 -6.59
CA ALA A 184 -4.81 20.24 -5.98
C ALA A 184 -6.00 20.88 -6.71
N LYS A 185 -6.27 20.53 -7.97
CA LYS A 185 -7.43 21.02 -8.75
C LYS A 185 -8.61 20.05 -8.76
N SER A 186 -8.43 18.81 -8.29
CA SER A 186 -9.50 17.81 -8.22
C SER A 186 -10.61 18.23 -7.25
N SER A 187 -11.80 17.68 -7.45
CA SER A 187 -12.98 17.98 -6.64
C SER A 187 -12.75 17.73 -5.15
N ILE A 188 -13.13 18.68 -4.31
CA ILE A 188 -13.13 18.50 -2.86
C ILE A 188 -14.35 17.66 -2.48
N TYR A 189 -14.13 16.61 -1.71
CA TYR A 189 -15.20 15.79 -1.16
C TYR A 189 -16.00 16.60 -0.12
N LYS A 190 -17.31 16.74 -0.35
CA LYS A 190 -18.24 17.46 0.56
C LYS A 190 -19.55 16.72 0.82
N LYS A 191 -19.89 15.75 -0.03
CA LYS A 191 -21.13 14.97 0.00
C LYS A 191 -20.85 13.57 -0.52
N PRO A 192 -21.61 12.54 -0.08
CA PRO A 192 -21.46 11.18 -0.61
C PRO A 192 -21.50 11.12 -2.14
N ILE A 193 -20.65 10.28 -2.70
CA ILE A 193 -20.49 10.07 -4.15
C ILE A 193 -21.47 8.95 -4.55
N SER A 194 -22.40 9.25 -5.44
CA SER A 194 -23.28 8.23 -6.03
C SER A 194 -22.52 7.40 -7.06
N ILE A 195 -22.59 6.08 -6.92
CA ILE A 195 -21.96 5.12 -7.83
C ILE A 195 -22.93 4.76 -8.95
N SER A 196 -22.67 5.30 -10.14
CA SER A 196 -23.27 4.90 -11.43
C SER A 196 -22.28 5.26 -12.54
N PRO A 197 -21.88 4.39 -13.48
CA PRO A 197 -22.53 3.18 -14.02
C PRO A 197 -21.98 1.86 -13.44
N LEU A 198 -22.15 0.73 -14.14
CA LEU A 198 -21.78 -0.65 -13.75
C LEU A 198 -20.40 -0.80 -13.10
N LYS A 199 -19.44 0.06 -13.44
CA LYS A 199 -18.14 0.16 -12.78
C LYS A 199 -17.82 1.62 -12.49
N THR A 200 -17.42 1.93 -11.27
CA THR A 200 -16.92 3.25 -10.86
C THR A 200 -15.61 3.07 -10.10
N VAL A 201 -14.60 3.84 -10.47
CA VAL A 201 -13.30 3.90 -9.76
C VAL A 201 -13.21 5.26 -9.09
N ILE A 202 -13.14 5.28 -7.76
CA ILE A 202 -12.87 6.51 -7.01
C ILE A 202 -11.40 6.48 -6.60
N LYS A 203 -10.63 7.48 -7.01
CA LYS A 203 -9.31 7.75 -6.42
C LYS A 203 -9.40 8.93 -5.48
N ALA A 204 -8.80 8.83 -4.30
CA ALA A 204 -8.86 9.87 -3.28
C ALA A 204 -7.49 10.14 -2.64
N ARG A 205 -7.27 11.39 -2.24
CA ARG A 205 -6.11 11.86 -1.50
C ARG A 205 -6.49 12.96 -0.53
N ALA A 206 -5.96 12.92 0.69
CA ALA A 206 -6.21 13.90 1.73
C ALA A 206 -5.02 14.87 1.89
N TYR A 207 -5.34 16.12 2.23
CA TYR A 207 -4.40 17.23 2.35
C TYR A 207 -4.64 17.99 3.65
N LYS A 208 -3.57 18.46 4.28
CA LYS A 208 -3.63 19.36 5.43
C LYS A 208 -2.39 20.24 5.42
N ASP A 209 -2.56 21.54 5.66
CA ASP A 209 -1.45 22.48 5.65
C ASP A 209 -0.41 22.10 6.70
N GLY A 210 0.87 22.18 6.32
CA GLY A 210 2.00 21.78 7.18
C GLY A 210 2.21 20.28 7.31
N MET A 211 1.50 19.44 6.54
CA MET A 211 1.65 17.99 6.51
C MET A 211 1.89 17.49 5.08
N GLU A 212 2.63 16.39 4.94
CA GLU A 212 2.69 15.69 3.65
C GLU A 212 1.31 15.14 3.30
N PRO A 213 0.85 15.29 2.03
CA PRO A 213 -0.41 14.70 1.62
C PRO A 213 -0.41 13.18 1.80
N SER A 214 -1.60 12.61 1.98
CA SER A 214 -1.74 11.17 2.11
C SER A 214 -1.24 10.42 0.88
N ALA A 215 -1.09 9.10 0.99
CA ALA A 215 -1.05 8.25 -0.19
C ALA A 215 -2.35 8.39 -1.00
N ILE A 216 -2.27 8.13 -2.32
CA ILE A 216 -3.46 7.99 -3.15
C ILE A 216 -4.02 6.60 -2.93
N VAL A 217 -5.31 6.54 -2.60
CA VAL A 217 -6.05 5.28 -2.47
C VAL A 217 -7.04 5.15 -3.62
N THR A 218 -7.27 3.91 -4.04
CA THR A 218 -8.21 3.57 -5.12
C THR A 218 -9.30 2.68 -4.56
N PHE A 219 -10.55 3.06 -4.78
CA PHE A 219 -11.75 2.33 -4.40
C PHE A 219 -12.50 1.93 -5.66
N GLU A 220 -12.62 0.62 -5.91
CA GLU A 220 -13.35 0.09 -7.07
C GLU A 220 -14.73 -0.42 -6.65
N TYR A 221 -15.76 0.06 -7.33
CA TYR A 221 -17.14 -0.36 -7.13
C TYR A 221 -17.72 -0.92 -8.41
N LYS A 222 -18.46 -2.02 -8.28
CA LYS A 222 -19.26 -2.60 -9.37
C LYS A 222 -20.70 -2.71 -8.93
N ILE A 223 -21.63 -2.22 -9.75
CA ILE A 223 -23.06 -2.54 -9.58
C ILE A 223 -23.37 -3.74 -10.47
N ASP A 224 -23.74 -4.85 -9.84
CA ASP A 224 -24.03 -6.12 -10.47
C ASP A 224 -25.33 -6.73 -9.92
N PRO A 225 -26.50 -6.35 -10.48
CA PRO A 225 -27.78 -6.92 -10.10
C PRO A 225 -27.92 -8.42 -10.43
N THR A 226 -26.99 -9.00 -11.19
CA THR A 226 -27.06 -10.42 -11.59
C THR A 226 -26.57 -11.39 -10.52
N VAL A 227 -25.92 -10.89 -9.47
CA VAL A 227 -25.40 -11.70 -8.36
C VAL A 227 -26.50 -12.54 -7.68
N ARG A 228 -27.76 -12.06 -7.67
CA ARG A 228 -28.90 -12.79 -7.09
C ARG A 228 -29.55 -13.81 -8.02
N ILE A 229 -29.17 -13.86 -9.30
CA ILE A 229 -29.84 -14.76 -10.27
C ILE A 229 -29.88 -16.19 -9.75
N PRO A 230 -28.77 -16.81 -9.28
CA PRO A 230 -28.79 -18.19 -8.82
C PRO A 230 -29.74 -18.42 -7.62
N GLU A 231 -29.73 -17.51 -6.63
CA GLU A 231 -30.63 -17.59 -5.47
C GLU A 231 -32.10 -17.46 -5.90
N LEU A 232 -32.40 -16.50 -6.77
CA LEU A 232 -33.75 -16.27 -7.26
C LEU A 232 -34.25 -17.45 -8.07
N THR A 233 -33.41 -18.03 -8.93
CA THR A 233 -33.71 -19.25 -9.68
C THR A 233 -34.00 -20.42 -8.75
N GLU A 234 -33.23 -20.59 -7.67
CA GLU A 234 -33.48 -21.67 -6.69
C GLU A 234 -34.78 -21.46 -5.93
N ARG A 235 -35.04 -20.24 -5.41
CA ARG A 235 -36.31 -19.91 -4.75
C ARG A 235 -37.51 -20.13 -5.67
N LEU A 236 -37.38 -19.82 -6.95
CA LEU A 236 -38.41 -20.06 -7.96
C LEU A 236 -38.64 -21.57 -8.14
N ARG A 237 -37.58 -22.39 -8.17
CA ARG A 237 -37.69 -23.86 -8.22
C ARG A 237 -38.40 -24.43 -6.98
N GLU A 238 -38.05 -23.97 -5.78
CA GLU A 238 -38.72 -24.40 -4.55
C GLU A 238 -40.22 -24.05 -4.53
N LEU A 239 -40.58 -22.84 -5.01
CA LEU A 239 -41.98 -22.43 -5.13
C LEU A 239 -42.75 -23.31 -6.13
N TYR A 240 -42.09 -23.70 -7.22
CA TYR A 240 -42.65 -24.60 -8.22
C TYR A 240 -42.94 -25.99 -7.63
N GLU A 241 -41.97 -26.62 -6.95
CA GLU A 241 -42.14 -27.95 -6.34
C GLU A 241 -43.26 -27.96 -5.28
N ARG A 242 -43.41 -26.87 -4.51
CA ARG A 242 -44.50 -26.75 -3.52
C ARG A 242 -45.88 -26.62 -4.18
N ALA A 243 -45.98 -25.93 -5.31
CA ALA A 243 -47.24 -25.75 -6.02
C ALA A 243 -47.70 -27.05 -6.71
N GLU A 244 -46.77 -27.85 -7.22
CA GLU A 244 -47.07 -29.15 -7.83
C GLU A 244 -47.64 -30.16 -6.82
N ASN A 245 -47.17 -30.11 -5.57
CA ASN A 245 -47.56 -31.05 -4.52
C ASN A 245 -48.89 -30.72 -3.79
N GLN A 246 -49.67 -29.74 -4.23
CA GLN A 246 -51.00 -29.45 -3.67
C GLN A 246 -52.15 -29.82 -4.64
N PRO A 247 -53.13 -30.65 -4.24
CA PRO A 247 -54.10 -31.22 -5.18
C PRO A 247 -55.44 -30.45 -5.22
N SER A 248 -55.61 -29.50 -6.15
CA SER A 248 -56.93 -28.97 -6.55
C SER A 248 -56.94 -28.28 -7.91
N GLY A 249 -58.04 -28.39 -8.67
CA GLY A 249 -58.16 -27.89 -10.06
C GLY A 249 -58.04 -26.37 -10.27
N LYS A 250 -58.11 -25.54 -9.21
CA LYS A 250 -57.81 -24.09 -9.29
C LYS A 250 -56.29 -23.79 -9.31
N GLN A 251 -55.44 -24.75 -8.96
CA GLN A 251 -53.99 -24.59 -8.93
C GLN A 251 -53.33 -24.68 -10.30
N GLN A 252 -53.91 -25.34 -11.31
CA GLN A 252 -53.33 -25.40 -12.66
C GLN A 252 -53.25 -24.03 -13.37
N ALA A 253 -54.25 -23.16 -13.17
CA ALA A 253 -54.21 -21.80 -13.71
C ALA A 253 -53.19 -20.91 -12.97
N LEU A 254 -53.13 -21.04 -11.63
CA LEU A 254 -52.14 -20.35 -10.80
C LEU A 254 -50.71 -20.80 -11.14
N TYR A 255 -50.54 -22.09 -11.40
CA TYR A 255 -49.30 -22.72 -11.85
C TYR A 255 -48.86 -22.19 -13.22
N GLN A 256 -49.78 -22.06 -14.18
CA GLN A 256 -49.44 -21.50 -15.49
C GLN A 256 -49.09 -20.01 -15.42
N ILE A 257 -49.72 -19.26 -14.51
CA ILE A 257 -49.37 -17.85 -14.23
C ILE A 257 -47.98 -17.76 -13.61
N LEU A 258 -47.67 -18.59 -12.61
CA LEU A 258 -46.34 -18.67 -11.99
C LEU A 258 -45.26 -19.01 -13.02
N LEU A 259 -45.47 -20.00 -13.89
CA LEU A 259 -44.56 -20.35 -14.98
C LEU A 259 -44.29 -19.19 -15.94
N ASN A 260 -45.33 -18.43 -16.30
CA ASN A 260 -45.17 -17.27 -17.17
C ASN A 260 -44.40 -16.13 -16.49
N ILE A 261 -44.63 -15.90 -15.19
CA ILE A 261 -43.87 -14.93 -14.39
C ILE A 261 -42.40 -15.34 -14.31
N VAL A 262 -42.10 -16.61 -14.04
CA VAL A 262 -40.73 -17.15 -13.99
C VAL A 262 -40.01 -16.92 -15.31
N LYS A 263 -40.60 -17.36 -16.43
CA LYS A 263 -39.99 -17.17 -17.77
C LYS A 263 -39.78 -15.71 -18.13
N THR A 264 -40.70 -14.84 -17.73
CA THR A 264 -40.56 -13.39 -17.97
C THR A 264 -39.41 -12.82 -17.15
N PHE A 265 -39.25 -13.28 -15.90
CA PHE A 265 -38.16 -12.86 -15.03
C PHE A 265 -36.80 -13.38 -15.51
N GLU A 266 -36.69 -14.63 -15.93
CA GLU A 266 -35.47 -15.19 -16.53
C GLU A 266 -35.07 -14.44 -17.81
N ASN A 267 -36.02 -14.13 -18.69
CA ASN A 267 -35.76 -13.32 -19.89
C ASN A 267 -35.30 -11.90 -19.55
N PHE A 268 -35.89 -11.29 -18.52
CA PHE A 268 -35.46 -9.98 -18.02
C PHE A 268 -34.02 -10.04 -17.51
N LEU A 269 -33.69 -11.04 -16.69
CA LEU A 269 -32.34 -11.24 -16.15
C LEU A 269 -31.30 -11.46 -17.24
N ASN A 270 -31.59 -12.32 -18.23
CA ASN A 270 -30.71 -12.55 -19.39
C ASN A 270 -30.52 -11.28 -20.23
N THR A 271 -31.58 -10.48 -20.40
CA THR A 271 -31.49 -9.20 -21.11
C THR A 271 -30.61 -8.23 -20.33
N LEU A 272 -30.75 -8.18 -19.01
CA LEU A 272 -29.94 -7.34 -18.14
C LEU A 272 -28.47 -7.75 -18.22
N GLU A 273 -28.17 -9.05 -18.14
CA GLU A 273 -26.81 -9.57 -18.26
C GLU A 273 -26.17 -9.23 -19.61
N ASN A 274 -26.93 -9.27 -20.71
CA ASN A 274 -26.46 -8.85 -22.04
C ASN A 274 -26.23 -7.34 -22.16
N ILE A 275 -27.02 -6.50 -21.48
CA ILE A 275 -26.80 -5.04 -21.45
C ILE A 275 -25.55 -4.69 -20.64
N MET A 276 -25.17 -5.54 -19.67
CA MET A 276 -24.03 -5.30 -18.79
C MET A 276 -22.68 -5.86 -19.29
N LYS A 277 -22.68 -6.67 -20.35
CA LYS A 277 -21.48 -7.17 -21.04
C LYS A 277 -21.02 -6.20 -22.12
#